data_AF-L0W7Z2-F1
#
_entry.id   AF-L0W7Z2-F1
#
_cell.length_a   1.000
_cell.length_b   1.000
_cell.length_c   1.000
_cell.angle_alpha   90.00
_cell.angle_beta   90.00
_cell.angle_gamma   90.00
#
_symmetry.space_group_name_H-M   'P 1'
#
loop_
_entity.id
_entity.type
_entity.pdbx_description
1 polymer ?
#
loop_
_entity_poly.entity_id
_entity_poly.type
_entity_poly.pdbx_seq_one_letter_code
_entity_poly.pdbx_strand_id
1 'polypeptide(L)'
;MPDQPFIDRLMADISRRLPADLGSLRSEVERNVRSVVGEAVSRLDLITREEFDIQQQVLLRTREKLEALEKQVAELEQQQP
;
A
#
# COMPACT_ATOMS: atom_id res chain seq x y z
N MET A 1 8.81 5.60 3.90
CA MET A 1 8.71 4.50 4.91
C MET A 1 7.25 4.10 5.02
N PRO A 2 6.94 2.80 5.16
CA PRO A 2 5.57 2.36 5.42
C PRO A 2 4.99 3.10 6.62
N ASP A 3 3.72 3.47 6.52
CA ASP A 3 3.03 4.30 7.51
C ASP A 3 3.16 3.68 8.92
N GLN A 4 3.87 4.35 9.84
CA GLN A 4 3.87 4.02 11.29
C GLN A 4 2.46 3.68 11.83
N PRO A 5 1.39 4.42 11.43
CA PRO A 5 0.01 4.10 11.78
C PRO A 5 -0.44 2.67 11.43
N PHE A 6 0.11 2.04 10.39
CA PHE A 6 -0.25 0.66 10.02
C PHE A 6 0.28 -0.35 11.03
N ILE A 7 1.56 -0.24 11.41
CA ILE A 7 2.18 -1.13 12.38
C ILE A 7 1.49 -1.01 13.73
N ASP A 8 1.16 0.20 14.17
CA ASP A 8 0.50 0.41 15.45
C ASP A 8 -0.93 -0.16 15.48
N ARG A 9 -1.70 -0.04 14.40
CA ARG A 9 -3.01 -0.70 14.28
C ARG A 9 -2.89 -2.22 14.33
N LEU A 10 -1.94 -2.79 13.60
CA LEU A 10 -1.69 -4.22 13.60
C LEU A 10 -1.29 -4.72 14.99
N MET A 11 -0.42 -3.98 15.68
CA MET A 11 -0.03 -4.28 17.06
C MET A 11 -1.24 -4.23 18.00
N ALA A 12 -2.12 -3.22 17.88
CA ALA A 12 -3.33 -3.12 18.69
C ALA A 12 -4.26 -4.32 18.49
N ASP A 13 -4.41 -4.80 17.25
CA ASP A 13 -5.24 -5.97 16.95
C ASP A 13 -4.63 -7.28 17.46
N ILE A 14 -3.30 -7.41 17.40
CA ILE A 14 -2.59 -8.55 17.99
C ILE A 14 -2.76 -8.55 19.51
N SER A 15 -2.52 -7.41 20.16
CA SER A 15 -2.69 -7.25 21.60
C SER A 15 -4.11 -7.56 22.09
N ARG A 16 -5.14 -7.31 21.27
CA ARG A 16 -6.54 -7.67 21.58
C ARG A 16 -6.83 -9.17 21.48
N ARG A 17 -6.06 -9.90 20.67
CA ARG A 17 -6.21 -11.35 20.46
C ARG A 17 -5.33 -12.18 21.39
N LEU A 18 -4.38 -11.55 22.08
CA LEU A 18 -3.53 -12.24 23.05
C LEU A 18 -4.34 -12.65 24.29
N PRO A 19 -4.13 -13.88 24.83
CA PRO A 19 -4.76 -14.32 26.06
C PRO A 19 -4.41 -13.40 27.24
N ALA A 20 -5.41 -13.09 28.08
CA ALA A 20 -5.24 -12.23 29.25
C ALA A 20 -4.34 -12.83 30.35
N ASP A 21 -4.16 -14.16 30.34
CA ASP A 21 -3.32 -14.93 31.28
C ASP A 21 -1.80 -14.67 31.13
N LEU A 22 -1.37 -14.03 30.03
CA LEU A 22 0.06 -13.90 29.74
C LEU A 22 0.85 -12.99 30.71
N GLY A 23 0.19 -12.22 31.60
CA GLY A 23 0.86 -11.45 32.65
C GLY A 23 2.07 -10.64 32.15
N SER A 24 3.25 -10.87 32.74
CA SER A 24 4.52 -10.23 32.35
C SER A 24 5.10 -10.70 31.01
N LEU A 25 4.69 -11.87 30.51
CA LEU A 25 5.12 -12.37 29.19
C LEU A 25 4.46 -11.60 28.04
N ARG A 26 3.33 -10.92 28.31
CA ARG A 26 2.62 -10.13 27.31
C ARG A 26 3.51 -9.08 26.66
N SER A 27 4.24 -8.30 27.46
CA SER A 27 5.11 -7.23 26.94
C SER A 27 6.27 -7.77 26.12
N GLU A 28 6.80 -8.95 26.47
CA GLU A 28 7.87 -9.60 25.72
C GLU A 28 7.37 -10.11 24.36
N VAL A 29 6.18 -10.73 24.35
CA VAL A 29 5.51 -11.18 23.11
C VAL A 29 5.20 -9.99 22.21
N GLU A 30 4.61 -8.92 22.73
CA GLU A 30 4.32 -7.71 21.95
C GLU A 30 5.59 -7.10 21.35
N ARG A 31 6.69 -7.03 22.13
CA ARG A 31 7.97 -6.54 21.63
C ARG A 31 8.53 -7.42 20.51
N ASN A 32 8.51 -8.74 20.68
CA ASN A 32 9.04 -9.68 19.69
C ASN A 32 8.22 -9.64 18.40
N VAL A 33 6.89 -9.62 18.52
CA VAL A 33 5.98 -9.49 17.37
C VAL A 33 6.22 -8.18 16.63
N ARG A 34 6.35 -7.04 17.33
CA ARG A 34 6.63 -5.74 16.70
C ARG A 34 7.92 -5.79 15.87
N SER A 35 8.97 -6.42 16.39
CA SER A 35 10.24 -6.59 15.68
C SER A 35 10.08 -7.45 14.42
N VAL A 36 9.42 -8.61 14.53
CA VAL A 36 9.21 -9.52 13.38
C VAL A 36 8.34 -8.88 12.31
N VAL A 37 7.26 -8.20 12.70
CA VAL A 37 6.38 -7.48 11.78
C VAL A 37 7.12 -6.32 11.12
N GLY A 38 7.88 -5.54 11.90
CA GLY A 38 8.69 -4.44 11.36
C GLY A 38 9.71 -4.94 10.33
N GLU A 39 10.38 -6.04 10.62
CA GLU A 39 11.33 -6.68 9.68
C GLU A 39 10.62 -7.20 8.43
N ALA A 40 9.50 -7.93 8.59
CA ALA A 40 8.72 -8.45 7.47
C ALA A 40 8.22 -7.34 6.55
N VAL A 41 7.69 -6.26 7.13
CA VAL A 41 7.21 -5.07 6.39
C VAL A 41 8.36 -4.32 5.72
N SER A 42 9.55 -4.30 6.33
CA SER A 42 10.74 -3.68 5.70
C SER A 42 11.27 -4.46 4.49
N ARG A 43 10.98 -5.76 4.42
CA ARG A 43 11.33 -6.63 3.28
C ARG A 43 10.32 -6.56 2.14
N LEU A 44 9.15 -5.94 2.36
CA LEU A 44 8.20 -5.65 1.30
C LEU A 44 8.62 -4.34 0.63
N ASP A 45 8.64 -4.29 -0.70
CA ASP A 45 8.93 -3.08 -1.49
C ASP A 45 7.74 -2.10 -1.43
N LEU A 46 7.44 -1.61 -0.23
CA LEU A 46 6.32 -0.74 0.03
C LEU A 46 6.67 0.70 -0.33
N ILE A 47 5.82 1.29 -1.16
CA ILE A 47 5.82 2.72 -1.42
C ILE A 47 5.04 3.48 -0.35
N THR A 48 5.34 4.75 -0.19
CA THR A 48 4.58 5.66 0.67
C THR A 48 3.18 5.91 0.10
N ARG A 49 2.26 6.36 0.96
CA ARG A 49 0.93 6.77 0.51
C ARG A 49 0.97 7.91 -0.51
N GLU A 50 1.88 8.87 -0.32
CA GLU A 50 2.06 10.00 -1.24
C GLU A 50 2.54 9.52 -2.62
N GLU A 51 3.53 8.63 -2.68
CA GLU A 51 3.99 8.04 -3.94
C GLU A 51 2.87 7.26 -4.64
N PHE A 52 2.08 6.51 -3.88
CA PHE A 52 0.91 5.80 -4.42
C PHE A 52 -0.10 6.78 -5.04
N ASP A 53 -0.46 7.85 -4.34
CA ASP A 53 -1.41 8.85 -4.82
C ASP A 53 -0.86 9.55 -6.09
N ILE A 54 0.45 9.82 -6.15
CA ILE A 54 1.12 10.34 -7.35
C ILE A 54 0.99 9.35 -8.53
N GLN A 55 1.27 8.06 -8.30
CA GLN A 55 1.15 7.04 -9.35
C GLN A 55 -0.29 6.92 -9.86
N GLN A 56 -1.29 7.04 -8.99
CA GLN A 56 -2.69 7.07 -9.41
C GLN A 56 -3.00 8.25 -10.34
N GLN A 57 -2.46 9.45 -10.05
CA GLN A 57 -2.63 10.61 -10.93
C GLN A 57 -1.93 10.43 -12.27
N VAL A 58 -0.73 9.87 -12.28
CA VAL A 58 0.00 9.54 -13.52
C VAL A 58 -0.81 8.56 -14.36
N LEU A 59 -1.36 7.51 -13.75
CA LEU A 59 -2.21 6.53 -14.42
C LEU A 59 -3.45 7.19 -15.02
N LEU A 60 -4.14 8.05 -14.26
CA LEU A 60 -5.33 8.77 -14.74
C LEU A 60 -5.02 9.59 -16.00
N ARG A 61 -3.98 10.43 -15.93
CA ARG A 61 -3.53 11.25 -17.08
C ARG A 61 -3.12 10.40 -18.28
N THR A 62 -2.57 9.22 -18.03
CA THR A 62 -2.15 8.31 -19.10
C THR A 62 -3.37 7.72 -19.81
N ARG A 63 -4.43 7.37 -19.07
CA ARG A 63 -5.70 6.92 -19.66
C ARG A 63 -6.36 8.00 -20.49
N GLU A 64 -6.43 9.23 -19.97
CA GLU A 64 -7.00 10.37 -20.72
C GLU A 64 -6.24 10.61 -22.04
N LYS A 65 -4.91 10.55 -22.00
CA LYS A 65 -4.08 10.68 -23.22
C LYS A 65 -4.27 9.51 -24.17
N LEU A 66 -4.39 8.29 -23.64
CA LEU A 66 -4.62 7.09 -24.44
C LEU A 66 -5.95 7.19 -25.19
N GLU A 67 -7.04 7.53 -24.49
CA GLU A 67 -8.37 7.71 -25.09
C GLU A 67 -8.37 8.81 -26.17
N ALA A 68 -7.65 9.91 -25.94
CA ALA A 68 -7.51 10.98 -26.94
C ALA A 68 -6.74 10.52 -28.19
N LEU A 69 -5.68 9.72 -28.02
CA LEU A 69 -4.92 9.16 -29.13
C LEU A 69 -5.72 8.09 -29.89
N GLU A 70 -6.45 7.22 -29.19
CA GLU A 70 -7.34 6.23 -29.81
C GLU A 70 -8.39 6.91 -30.70
N LYS A 71 -8.96 8.03 -30.24
CA LYS A 71 -9.88 8.84 -31.04
C LYS A 71 -9.22 9.43 -32.30
N GLN A 72 -8.02 9.99 -32.16
CA GLN A 72 -7.28 10.55 -33.31
C GLN A 72 -6.95 9.45 -34.34
N VAL A 73 -6.54 8.27 -33.88
CA VAL A 73 -6.27 7.13 -34.77
C VAL A 73 -7.55 6.71 -35.49
N ALA A 74 -8.68 6.57 -34.80
CA ALA A 74 -9.95 6.21 -35.43
C ALA A 74 -10.42 7.23 -36.47
N GLU A 75 -10.23 8.53 -36.21
CA GLU A 75 -10.52 9.60 -37.18
C GLU A 75 -9.63 9.50 -38.42
N LEU A 76 -8.36 9.17 -38.26
CA LEU A 76 -7.42 8.98 -39.37
C LEU A 76 -7.70 7.71 -40.17
N GLU A 77 -8.06 6.61 -39.50
CA GLU A 77 -8.46 5.35 -40.14
C GLU A 77 -9.72 5.52 -40.99
N GLN A 78 -10.66 6.38 -40.56
CA GLN A 78 -11.86 6.72 -41.34
C GLN A 78 -11.57 7.63 -42.54
N GLN A 79 -10.45 8.36 -42.52
CA GLN A 79 -10.03 9.24 -43.60
C GLN A 79 -9.10 8.54 -44.61
N GLN A 80 -8.65 7.33 -44.32
CA GLN A 80 -7.94 6.50 -45.29
C GLN A 80 -8.96 5.79 -46.21
N PRO A 81 -8.88 5.97 -47.54
CA PRO A 81 -9.78 5.34 -48.51
C PRO A 81 -9.59 3.83 -48.64
#